data_AF-A0A9E1RFG4-F1
#
_entry.id   AF-A0A9E1RFG4-F1
#
_cell.length_a   1.000
_cell.length_b   1.000
_cell.length_c   1.000
_cell.angle_alpha   90.00
_cell.angle_beta   90.00
_cell.angle_gamma   90.00
#
_symmetry.space_group_name_H-M   'P 1'
#
loop_
_entity.id
_entity.type
_entity.pdbx_description
1 polymer ?
#
loop_
_entity_poly.entity_id
_entity_poly.type
_entity_poly.pdbx_seq_one_letter_code
_entity_poly.pdbx_strand_id
1 'polypeptide(L)'
;WLVCLAVWVANRNGDETAKLIMIFWCLFAFIGSGYEHSIANQSLMGLALLLPHGPEVSLAGFVHNQIFVTAGNMVGGGVMVGMVYVFSSAGPFSQDRKSQLQNLASVE
;
A
#
# COMPACT_ATOMS: atom_id res chain seq x y z
N TRP A 1 3.17 -2.68 1.79
CA TRP A 1 3.59 -2.94 0.41
C TRP A 1 2.41 -3.32 -0.48
N LEU A 2 1.93 -4.58 -0.48
CA LEU A 2 0.87 -5.03 -1.40
C LEU A 2 -0.45 -4.26 -1.26
N VAL A 3 -0.85 -3.89 -0.05
CA VAL A 3 -2.05 -3.06 0.18
C VAL A 3 -1.91 -1.68 -0.48
N CYS A 4 -0.77 -1.02 -0.31
CA CYS A 4 -0.50 0.27 -0.94
C CYS A 4 -0.39 0.14 -2.47
N LEU A 5 0.19 -0.96 -2.96
CA LEU A 5 0.25 -1.27 -4.39
C LEU A 5 -1.14 -1.44 -4.99
N ALA A 6 -2.04 -2.14 -4.29
CA ALA A 6 -3.44 -2.34 -4.71
C ALA A 6 -4.16 -1.00 -4.89
N VAL A 7 -4.04 -0.10 -3.90
CA VAL A 7 -4.64 1.25 -3.96
C VAL A 7 -4.03 2.07 -5.11
N TRP A 8 -2.71 1.99 -5.32
CA TRP A 8 -2.06 2.70 -6.41
C TRP A 8 -2.51 2.24 -7.79
N VAL A 9 -2.60 0.92 -8.03
CA VAL A 9 -3.07 0.38 -9.31
C VAL A 9 -4.56 0.67 -9.50
N ALA A 10 -5.38 0.56 -8.44
CA ALA A 10 -6.79 0.90 -8.50
C ALA A 10 -7.01 2.38 -8.88
N ASN A 11 -6.21 3.30 -8.31
CA ASN A 11 -6.29 4.73 -8.62
C ASN A 11 -5.83 5.08 -10.04
N ARG A 12 -5.05 4.22 -10.71
CA ARG A 12 -4.60 4.43 -12.10
C ARG A 12 -5.56 3.87 -13.15
N ASN A 13 -6.49 3.00 -12.77
CA ASN A 13 -7.44 2.39 -13.70
C ASN A 13 -8.78 3.15 -13.70
N GLY A 14 -9.37 3.33 -14.88
CA GLY A 14 -10.68 3.95 -15.04
C GLY A 14 -11.87 2.98 -14.91
N ASP A 15 -11.63 1.68 -15.09
CA ASP A 15 -12.66 0.65 -14.98
C ASP A 15 -12.77 0.11 -13.55
N GLU A 16 -13.98 0.16 -13.00
CA GLU A 16 -14.30 -0.34 -11.66
C GLU A 16 -14.09 -1.85 -11.54
N THR A 17 -14.33 -2.61 -12.62
CA THR A 17 -14.13 -4.07 -12.62
C THR A 17 -12.65 -4.40 -12.48
N ALA A 18 -11.79 -3.73 -13.25
CA ALA A 18 -10.34 -3.84 -13.12
C ALA A 18 -9.84 -3.48 -11.72
N LYS A 19 -10.41 -2.45 -11.07
CA LYS A 19 -10.05 -2.09 -9.67
C LYS A 19 -10.36 -3.22 -8.70
N LEU A 20 -11.57 -3.79 -8.77
CA LEU A 20 -11.99 -4.87 -7.88
C LEU A 20 -11.12 -6.11 -8.04
N ILE A 21 -10.82 -6.51 -9.28
CA ILE A 21 -9.97 -7.68 -9.56
C ILE A 21 -8.55 -7.46 -9.03
N MET A 22 -7.98 -6.27 -9.25
CA MET A 22 -6.62 -5.96 -8.77
C MET A 22 -6.54 -5.93 -7.25
N ILE A 23 -7.53 -5.33 -6.57
CA ILE A 23 -7.61 -5.32 -5.11
C ILE A 23 -7.73 -6.75 -4.60
N PHE A 24 -8.65 -7.54 -5.14
CA PHE A 24 -8.84 -8.94 -4.76
C PHE A 24 -7.53 -9.73 -4.82
N TRP A 25 -6.81 -9.63 -5.95
CA TRP A 25 -5.59 -10.42 -6.15
C TRP A 25 -4.41 -9.97 -5.31
N CYS A 26 -4.29 -8.66 -5.06
CA CYS A 26 -3.29 -8.14 -4.13
C CYS A 26 -3.58 -8.57 -2.69
N LEU A 27 -4.84 -8.57 -2.25
CA LEU A 27 -5.23 -9.01 -0.91
C LEU A 27 -5.07 -10.53 -0.76
N PHE A 28 -5.42 -11.31 -1.79
CA PHE A 28 -5.20 -12.75 -1.77
C PHE A 28 -3.71 -13.09 -1.64
N ALA A 29 -2.85 -12.47 -2.43
CA ALA A 29 -1.41 -12.66 -2.30
C ALA A 29 -0.89 -12.20 -0.92
N PHE A 30 -1.45 -11.12 -0.38
CA PHE A 30 -1.08 -10.60 0.93
C PHE A 30 -1.39 -11.59 2.06
N ILE A 31 -2.63 -12.08 2.11
CA ILE A 31 -3.09 -13.02 3.14
C ILE A 31 -2.46 -14.40 2.92
N GLY A 32 -2.41 -14.88 1.67
CA GLY A 32 -1.86 -16.19 1.33
C GLY A 32 -0.36 -16.33 1.61
N SER A 33 0.38 -15.21 1.59
CA SER A 33 1.80 -15.18 1.97
C SER A 33 2.02 -15.02 3.47
N GLY A 34 0.96 -14.82 4.27
CA GLY A 34 1.04 -14.63 5.72
C GLY A 34 1.57 -13.26 6.15
N TYR A 35 1.42 -12.21 5.33
CA TYR A 35 1.79 -10.86 5.75
C TYR A 35 0.84 -10.28 6.79
N GLU A 36 1.38 -9.45 7.68
CA GLU A 36 0.60 -8.82 8.75
C GLU A 36 0.17 -7.40 8.39
N HIS A 37 -1.11 -7.10 8.62
CA HIS A 37 -1.69 -5.76 8.43
C HIS A 37 -2.09 -5.19 9.78
N SER A 38 -1.55 -4.01 10.11
CA SER A 38 -1.79 -3.36 11.40
C SER A 38 -3.27 -3.24 11.74
N ILE A 39 -4.09 -2.71 10.81
CA ILE A 39 -5.53 -2.51 10.99
C ILE A 39 -6.28 -3.85 11.12
N ALA A 40 -5.96 -4.87 10.32
CA ALA A 40 -6.58 -6.18 10.45
C ALA A 40 -6.27 -6.82 11.81
N ASN A 41 -5.02 -6.67 12.27
CA ASN A 41 -4.57 -7.17 13.57
C ASN A 41 -5.26 -6.43 14.73
N GLN A 42 -5.59 -5.13 14.60
CA GLN A 42 -6.37 -4.40 15.59
C GLN A 42 -7.76 -5.03 15.78
N SER A 43 -8.46 -5.34 14.68
CA SER A 43 -9.78 -5.97 14.75
C SER A 43 -9.71 -7.38 15.31
N LEU A 44 -8.78 -8.21 14.83
CA LEU A 44 -8.67 -9.61 15.24
C LEU A 44 -8.24 -9.74 16.71
N MET A 45 -7.13 -9.10 17.09
CA MET A 45 -6.63 -9.19 18.45
C MET A 45 -7.46 -8.34 19.44
N GLY A 46 -8.06 -7.25 18.97
CA GLY A 46 -9.02 -6.49 19.77
C GLY A 46 -10.24 -7.33 20.13
N LEU A 47 -10.78 -8.11 19.19
CA LEU A 47 -11.84 -9.06 19.47
C LEU A 47 -11.37 -10.17 20.44
N ALA A 48 -10.15 -10.67 20.27
CA ALA A 48 -9.57 -11.67 21.18
C ALA A 48 -9.42 -11.16 22.62
N LEU A 49 -9.14 -9.86 22.82
CA LEU A 49 -9.06 -9.21 24.13
C LEU A 49 -10.42 -8.92 24.78
N LEU A 50 -11.49 -8.82 23.98
CA LEU A 50 -12.84 -8.52 24.49
C LEU A 50 -13.63 -9.77 24.89
N LEU A 51 -13.32 -10.92 24.29
CA LEU A 51 -13.93 -12.21 24.61
C LEU A 51 -13.23 -12.87 25.80
N PRO A 52 -13.89 -13.81 26.53
CA PRO A 52 -13.20 -14.62 27.52
C PRO A 52 -11.99 -15.32 26.89
N HIS A 53 -10.79 -15.01 27.38
CA HIS A 53 -9.54 -15.45 26.78
C HIS A 53 -8.59 -16.01 27.85
N GLY A 54 -7.72 -16.94 27.42
CA GLY A 54 -6.67 -17.51 28.27
C GLY A 54 -5.49 -16.56 28.49
N PRO A 55 -4.47 -16.98 29.26
CA PRO A 55 -3.29 -16.16 29.56
C PRO A 55 -2.41 -15.86 28.34
N GLU A 56 -2.55 -16.63 27.26
CA GLU A 56 -1.90 -16.43 25.97
C GLU A 56 -2.30 -15.12 25.27
N VAL A 57 -3.50 -14.59 25.53
CA VAL A 57 -3.95 -13.31 24.98
C VAL A 57 -3.67 -12.22 26.00
N SER A 58 -2.70 -11.35 25.68
CA SER A 58 -2.27 -10.26 26.56
C SER A 58 -2.22 -8.92 25.84
N LEU A 59 -2.48 -7.85 26.59
CA LEU A 59 -2.34 -6.48 26.10
C LEU A 59 -0.88 -6.16 25.71
N ALA A 60 0.09 -6.74 26.43
CA ALA A 60 1.50 -6.59 26.09
C ALA A 60 1.82 -7.23 24.73
N GLY A 61 1.30 -8.42 24.46
CA GLY A 61 1.43 -9.09 23.15
C GLY A 61 0.76 -8.29 22.02
N PHE A 62 -0.41 -7.70 22.29
CA PHE A 62 -1.09 -6.79 21.36
C PHE A 62 -0.21 -5.59 20.99
N VAL A 63 0.34 -4.88 21.98
CA VAL A 63 1.16 -3.70 21.74
C VAL A 63 2.47 -4.07 21.02
N HIS A 64 3.11 -5.17 21.41
CA HIS A 64 4.32 -5.66 20.77
C HIS A 64 4.08 -5.91 19.27
N ASN A 65 3.07 -6.72 18.95
CA ASN A 65 2.68 -6.97 17.56
C ASN A 65 2.43 -5.65 16.82
N GLN A 66 1.66 -4.76 17.43
CA GLN A 66 1.18 -3.58 16.73
C GLN A 66 2.28 -2.57 16.39
N ILE A 67 3.30 -2.45 17.25
CA ILE A 67 4.46 -1.61 16.98
C ILE A 67 5.25 -2.15 15.77
N PHE A 68 5.58 -3.44 15.76
CA PHE A 68 6.38 -4.04 14.68
C PHE A 68 5.63 -4.06 13.35
N VAL A 69 4.34 -4.44 13.35
CA VAL A 69 3.53 -4.50 12.13
C VAL A 69 3.29 -3.10 11.57
N THR A 70 3.00 -2.11 12.42
CA THR A 70 2.82 -0.72 11.97
C THR A 70 4.11 -0.16 11.37
N ALA A 71 5.26 -0.39 12.02
CA ALA A 71 6.55 0.03 11.47
C ALA A 71 6.83 -0.64 10.12
N GLY A 72 6.62 -1.96 10.01
CA GLY A 72 6.80 -2.69 8.75
C GLY A 72 5.83 -2.23 7.65
N ASN A 73 4.59 -1.90 8.00
CA ASN A 73 3.59 -1.37 7.07
C ASN A 73 3.98 0.04 6.58
N MET A 74 4.48 0.91 7.46
CA MET A 74 5.00 2.24 7.09
C MET A 74 6.21 2.15 6.16
N VAL A 75 7.19 1.29 6.46
CA VAL A 75 8.36 1.08 5.61
C VAL A 75 7.95 0.48 4.26
N GLY A 76 7.13 -0.58 4.27
CA GLY A 76 6.69 -1.24 3.05
C GLY A 76 5.76 -0.39 2.18
N GLY A 77 5.06 0.60 2.73
CA GLY A 77 4.26 1.56 1.96
C GLY A 77 5.10 2.75 1.51
N GLY A 78 5.70 3.47 2.47
CA GLY A 78 6.42 4.71 2.23
C GLY A 78 7.73 4.53 1.46
N VAL A 79 8.55 3.55 1.85
CA VAL A 79 9.86 3.34 1.20
C VAL A 79 9.69 2.55 -0.08
N MET A 80 9.12 1.34 0.01
CA MET A 80 9.09 0.45 -1.14
C MET A 80 8.15 1.00 -2.23
N VAL A 81 6.86 1.29 -1.95
CA VAL A 81 5.92 1.77 -3.01
C VAL A 81 6.30 3.18 -3.46
N GLY A 82 6.74 4.03 -2.53
CA GLY A 82 7.29 5.34 -2.87
C GLY A 82 8.49 5.25 -3.82
N MET A 83 9.40 4.31 -3.60
CA MET A 83 10.53 4.05 -4.48
C MET A 83 10.07 3.65 -5.90
N VAL A 84 9.12 2.71 -6.01
CA VAL A 84 8.55 2.34 -7.33
C VAL A 84 7.87 3.52 -8.00
N TYR A 85 7.15 4.35 -7.24
CA TYR A 85 6.54 5.56 -7.77
C TYR A 85 7.59 6.51 -8.36
N VAL A 86 8.66 6.80 -7.62
CA VAL A 86 9.76 7.68 -8.09
C VAL A 86 10.45 7.09 -9.32
N PHE A 87 10.80 5.80 -9.32
CA PHE A 87 11.41 5.17 -10.49
C PHE A 87 10.49 5.15 -11.71
N SER A 88 9.19 4.90 -11.52
CA SER A 88 8.21 4.92 -12.61
C SER A 88 7.92 6.33 -13.14
N SER A 89 8.11 7.37 -12.33
CA SER A 89 7.83 8.77 -12.69
C SER A 89 9.07 9.56 -13.11
N ALA A 90 10.26 8.96 -13.01
CA ALA A 90 11.52 9.53 -13.48
C ALA A 90 11.61 9.73 -15.02
N GLY A 91 10.57 9.37 -15.79
CA GLY A 91 10.28 9.93 -17.12
C GLY A 91 8.76 10.05 -17.32
N PRO A 92 8.19 10.90 -18.22
CA PRO A 92 8.75 11.84 -19.20
C PRO A 92 8.37 13.32 -18.93
N PHE A 93 8.43 13.78 -17.68
CA PHE A 93 8.17 15.21 -17.37
C PHE A 93 9.14 16.17 -18.09
N SER A 94 10.32 15.69 -18.49
CA SER A 94 11.27 16.43 -19.34
C SER A 94 10.92 16.40 -20.84
N GLN A 95 10.19 15.39 -21.32
CA GLN A 95 9.87 15.26 -22.75
C GLN A 95 8.76 16.23 -23.14
N ASP A 96 7.76 16.36 -22.27
CA ASP A 96 6.58 17.20 -22.49
C ASP A 96 6.92 18.70 -22.38
N ARG A 97 7.87 19.06 -21.50
CA ARG A 97 8.41 20.42 -21.44
C ARG A 97 9.23 20.79 -22.68
N LYS A 98 10.02 19.86 -23.23
CA LYS A 98 10.83 20.10 -24.42
C LYS A 98 9.97 20.25 -25.67
N SER A 99 8.93 19.43 -25.86
CA SER A 99 8.00 19.55 -26.99
C SER A 99 7.20 20.86 -26.94
N GLN A 100 6.77 21.30 -25.75
CA GLN A 100 6.08 22.58 -25.56
C GLN A 100 6.98 23.79 -25.88
N LEU A 101 8.22 23.80 -25.38
CA LEU A 101 9.17 24.87 -25.67
C LEU A 101 9.56 24.92 -27.15
N GLN A 102 9.65 23.76 -27.80
CA GLN A 102 9.96 23.67 -29.23
C GLN A 102 8.80 24.17 -30.11
N ASN A 103 7.55 23.95 -29.69
CA ASN A 103 6.37 24.53 -30.35
C ASN A 103 6.28 26.05 -30.15
N LEU A 104 6.67 26.57 -28.97
CA LEU A 104 6.70 28.01 -28.73
C LEU A 104 7.80 28.70 -29.56
N ALA A 105 8.98 28.09 -29.66
CA ALA A 105 10.08 28.61 -30.46
C ALA A 105 9.84 28.56 -31.99
N SER A 106 8.88 27.77 -32.46
CA SER A 106 8.49 27.75 -33.89
C SER A 106 7.42 28.78 -34.27
N VAL A 107 6.91 29.54 -33.29
CA VAL A 107 5.86 30.56 -33.48
C VAL A 107 6.45 31.99 -33.46
N GLU A 108 7.69 32.16 -33.01
CA GLU A 108 8.50 33.40 -33.12
C GLU A 108 9.31 33.42 -34.43
#